data_AF-A0A1F2PBC7-F1
#
_entry.id   AF-A0A1F2PBC7-F1
#
_cell.length_a   1.000
_cell.length_b   1.000
_cell.length_c   1.000
_cell.angle_alpha   90.00
_cell.angle_beta   90.00
_cell.angle_gamma   90.00
#
_symmetry.space_group_name_H-M   'P 1'
#
loop_
_entity.id
_entity.type
_entity.pdbx_description
1 polymer ?
#
loop_
_entity_poly.entity_id
_entity_poly.type
_entity_poly.pdbx_seq_one_letter_code
_entity_poly.pdbx_strand_id
1 'polypeptide(L)' 'MDEKDIEVTIVADGQEIDTNPFVRRLTLGVIGGFVGELNGVDKEWKEIKIVIKR' A
#
# COMPACT_ATOMS: atom_id res chain seq x y z
N MET A 1 12.23 7.01 8.57
CA MET A 1 11.19 7.38 7.60
C MET A 1 10.19 8.19 8.40
N ASP A 2 10.17 9.52 8.23
CA ASP A 2 9.12 10.32 8.87
C ASP A 2 7.77 9.76 8.41
N GLU A 3 6.87 9.45 9.34
CA GLU A 3 5.52 8.88 9.12
C GLU A 3 4.59 9.91 8.42
N LYS A 4 5.15 10.89 7.71
CA LYS A 4 4.46 12.01 7.08
C LYS A 4 4.02 11.62 5.68
N ASP A 5 2.72 11.44 5.56
CA ASP A 5 1.88 11.53 4.36
C ASP A 5 1.99 10.42 3.31
N ILE A 6 2.11 9.15 3.73
CA ILE A 6 1.76 8.04 2.84
C ILE A 6 0.28 7.73 2.99
N GLU A 7 -0.49 8.05 1.95
CA GLU A 7 -1.92 7.79 1.86
C GLU A 7 -2.17 6.30 1.55
N VAL A 8 -3.07 5.68 2.30
CA VAL A 8 -3.47 4.27 2.10
C VAL A 8 -4.96 4.21 1.84
N THR A 9 -5.32 3.97 0.59
CA THR A 9 -6.70 3.72 0.17
C THR A 9 -6.92 2.23 0.01
N ILE A 10 -7.95 1.68 0.67
CA ILE A 10 -8.37 0.29 0.48
C ILE A 10 -9.73 0.30 -0.19
N VAL A 11 -9.84 -0.39 -1.32
CA VAL A 11 -11.09 -0.55 -2.05
C VAL A 11 -11.51 -2.02 -2.00
N ALA A 12 -12.71 -2.30 -1.47
CA ALA A 12 -13.33 -3.62 -1.48
C ALA A 12 -14.68 -3.54 -2.19
N ASP A 13 -14.92 -4.45 -3.16
CA ASP A 13 -16.13 -4.48 -3.98
C ASP A 13 -16.49 -3.12 -4.63
N GLY A 14 -15.46 -2.36 -5.01
CA GLY A 14 -15.61 -1.04 -5.62
C GLY A 14 -15.91 0.10 -4.64
N GLN A 15 -15.92 -0.17 -3.33
CA GLN A 15 -16.13 0.83 -2.29
C GLN A 15 -14.85 1.12 -1.52
N GLU A 16 -14.58 2.40 -1.27
CA GLU A 16 -13.50 2.81 -0.38
C GLU A 16 -13.87 2.49 1.07
N ILE A 17 -12.95 1.82 1.76
CA ILE A 17 -13.14 1.34 3.12
C ILE A 17 -12.35 2.25 4.06
N ASP A 18 -13.02 2.79 5.09
CA ASP A 18 -12.34 3.53 6.13
C ASP A 18 -11.38 2.62 6.90
N THR A 19 -10.14 3.08 7.07
CA THR A 19 -9.07 2.31 7.69
C THR A 19 -8.61 2.94 8.97
N ASN A 20 -8.45 2.11 10.00
CA ASN A 20 -7.85 2.53 11.26
C ASN A 20 -6.30 2.58 11.16
N PRO A 21 -5.60 3.23 12.10
CA PRO A 21 -4.15 3.37 12.07
C PRO A 21 -3.38 2.04 12.07
N PHE A 22 -3.92 0.99 12.69
CA PHE A 22 -3.30 -0.33 12.70
C PHE A 22 -3.27 -0.94 11.29
N VAL A 23 -4.39 -0.90 10.57
CA VAL A 23 -4.48 -1.40 9.19
C VAL A 23 -3.52 -0.64 8.28
N ARG A 24 -3.45 0.69 8.38
CA ARG A 24 -2.53 1.51 7.58
C ARG A 24 -1.07 1.11 7.80
N ARG A 25 -0.64 0.96 9.06
CA ARG A 25 0.73 0.54 9.40
C ARG A 25 1.07 -0.84 8.88
N LEU A 26 0.14 -1.79 9.02
CA LEU A 26 0.32 -3.15 8.54
C LEU A 26 0.46 -3.17 7.01
N THR A 27 -0.43 -2.48 6.29
CA THR A 27 -0.37 -2.37 4.83
C THR A 27 0.96 -1.74 4.39
N LEU A 28 1.41 -0.66 5.02
CA LEU A 28 2.69 -0.03 4.65
C LEU A 28 3.88 -0.97 4.85
N GLY A 29 3.94 -1.68 5.97
CA GLY A 29 5.04 -2.62 6.24
C GLY A 29 5.06 -3.78 5.24
N VAL A 30 3.90 -4.40 5.02
CA VAL A 30 3.79 -5.58 4.13
C VAL A 30 3.94 -5.19 2.67
N ILE A 31 3.21 -4.17 2.22
CA ILE A 31 3.24 -3.73 0.82
C ILE A 31 4.57 -3.06 0.47
N GLY A 32 5.13 -2.23 1.36
CA GLY A 32 6.44 -1.64 1.14
C GLY A 32 7.54 -2.69 1.00
N GLY A 33 7.54 -3.72 1.85
CA GLY A 33 8.44 -4.87 1.73
C GLY A 33 8.20 -5.66 0.44
N PHE A 34 6.94 -5.97 0.13
CA PHE A 34 6.55 -6.67 -1.09
C PHE A 34 7.05 -5.96 -2.36
N VAL A 35 6.90 -4.63 -2.44
CA VAL A 35 7.34 -3.86 -3.61
C VAL A 35 8.85 -3.83 -3.75
N GLY A 36 9.59 -3.83 -2.64
CA GLY A 36 11.05 -3.93 -2.67
C GLY A 36 11.59 -5.20 -3.34
N GLU A 37 10.78 -6.27 -3.36
CA GLU A 37 11.11 -7.56 -3.97
C GLU A 37 10.56 -7.71 -5.41
N LEU A 38 9.82 -6.73 -5.94
CA LEU A 38 9.29 -6.78 -7.30
C LEU A 38 10.40 -6.49 -8.33
N ASN A 39 10.59 -7.43 -9.26
CA ASN A 39 11.52 -7.24 -10.36
C ASN A 39 11.10 -6.07 -11.27
N GLY A 40 12.03 -5.13 -11.50
CA GLY A 40 11.84 -4.01 -12.42
C GLY A 40 11.10 -2.80 -11.85
N VAL A 41 10.84 -2.78 -10.53
CA VAL A 41 10.30 -1.59 -9.85
C VAL A 41 11.45 -0.78 -9.24
N ASP A 42 11.49 0.52 -9.53
CA ASP A 42 12.43 1.44 -8.90
C ASP A 42 12.09 1.64 -7.42
N LYS A 43 13.10 1.83 -6.57
CA LYS A 43 12.94 2.06 -5.13
C LYS A 43 12.22 3.38 -4.82
N GLU A 44 12.18 4.32 -5.76
CA GLU A 44 11.54 5.62 -5.65
C GLU A 44 10.16 5.68 -6.33
N TRP A 45 9.36 4.62 -6.17
CA TRP A 45 7.98 4.62 -6.66
C TRP A 45 7.13 5.70 -5.96
N LYS A 46 6.22 6.34 -6.71
CA LYS A 46 5.30 7.37 -6.20
C LYS A 46 3.93 6.83 -5.82
N GLU A 47 3.48 5.81 -6.54
CA GLU A 47 2.20 5.13 -6.35
C GLU A 47 2.36 3.66 -6.71
N ILE A 48 1.71 2.77 -5.96
CA ILE A 48 1.59 1.35 -6.30
C ILE A 48 0.11 1.01 -6.31
N LYS A 49 -0.32 0.33 -7.37
CA LYS A 49 -1.66 -0.26 -7.45
C LYS A 49 -1.58 -1.78 -7.45
N ILE A 50 -2.09 -2.39 -6.39
CA ILE A 50 -2.20 -3.86 -6.29
C ILE A 50 -3.63 -4.26 -6.61
N VAL A 51 -3.79 -5.13 -7.61
CA VAL A 51 -5.09 -5.68 -8.00
C VAL A 51 -5.08 -7.17 -7.73
N ILE A 52 -5.84 -7.60 -6.73
CA ILE A 52 -6.06 -9.02 -6.44
C ILE A 52 -7.44 -9.36 -6.98
N LYS A 53 -7.49 -10.28 -7.95
CA LYS A 53 -8.75 -10.86 -8.43
C LYS A 53 -8.87 -12.26 -7.85
N ARG A 54 -10.02 -12.56 -7.27
CA ARG A 54 -10.39 -13.90 -6.82
C ARG A 54 -11.47 -14.47 -7.73
#